data_AF-A0A543FYG8-F1
#
_entry.id   AF-A0A543FYG8-F1
#
_cell.length_a   1.000
_cell.length_b   1.000
_cell.length_c   1.000
_cell.angle_alpha   90.00
_cell.angle_beta   90.00
_cell.angle_gamma   90.00
#
_symmetry.space_group_name_H-M   'P 1'
#
loop_
_entity.id
_entity.type
_entity.pdbx_description
1 polymer ?
#
loop_
_entity_poly.entity_id
_entity_poly.type
_entity_poly.pdbx_seq_one_letter_code
_entity_poly.pdbx_strand_id
1 'polypeptide(L)'
;MSDRVRRYLGSRKNIAGMAGALVGVGLHVAGVIGDVWPVVAAGLYGVGALVGPSDPRTEPEPRLTDSLRADATALLRRAQGRAGALPEGAATDVTRILDAVRLVLARLDQVADQETDRIAAPERLADAAEIVRVDLPACLDTYLGRSPSSPEEPAARELRTQLALVADRTERLVTQVPDVHVQRAEDLTREMRRRRERP
;
A
#
# COMPACT_ATOMS: atom_id res chain seq x y z
N MET A 1 18.10 -14.57 -25.36
CA MET A 1 18.44 -15.22 -24.08
C MET A 1 19.03 -14.15 -23.18
N SER A 2 18.24 -13.46 -22.35
CA SER A 2 18.48 -13.43 -20.88
C SER A 2 17.40 -12.69 -20.07
N ASP A 3 16.21 -12.40 -20.61
CA ASP A 3 15.13 -11.80 -19.78
C ASP A 3 14.63 -12.78 -18.72
N ARG A 4 14.55 -14.07 -19.06
CA ARG A 4 14.24 -15.14 -18.08
C ARG A 4 15.32 -15.28 -17.01
N VAL A 5 16.59 -15.12 -17.38
CA VAL A 5 17.73 -15.25 -16.45
C VAL A 5 17.83 -14.03 -15.52
N ARG A 6 17.63 -12.81 -16.04
CA ARG A 6 17.52 -11.59 -15.22
C ARG A 6 16.29 -11.61 -14.32
N ARG A 7 15.15 -12.11 -14.80
CA ARG A 7 13.93 -12.29 -14.00
C ARG A 7 14.09 -13.39 -12.94
N TYR A 8 14.93 -14.39 -13.19
CA TYR A 8 15.30 -15.40 -12.19
C TYR A 8 16.24 -14.82 -11.12
N LEU A 9 17.22 -14.01 -11.54
CA LEU A 9 18.21 -13.38 -10.66
C LEU A 9 17.63 -12.25 -9.79
N GLY A 10 16.63 -11.51 -10.30
CA GLY A 10 15.90 -10.47 -9.56
C GLY A 10 14.63 -10.96 -8.85
N SER A 11 14.28 -12.25 -8.96
CA SER A 11 13.15 -12.83 -8.25
C SER A 11 13.46 -12.93 -6.76
N ARG A 12 12.47 -12.66 -5.90
CA ARG A 12 12.57 -12.84 -4.43
C ARG A 12 13.01 -14.27 -4.03
N LYS A 13 12.93 -15.23 -4.97
CA LYS A 13 13.51 -16.59 -4.90
C LYS A 13 15.04 -16.60 -4.83
N ASN A 14 15.74 -15.71 -5.52
CA ASN A 14 17.20 -15.59 -5.44
C ASN A 14 17.63 -14.91 -4.13
N ILE A 15 16.82 -13.99 -3.60
CA ILE A 15 17.07 -13.31 -2.31
C ILE A 15 16.85 -14.27 -1.13
N ALA A 16 15.78 -15.08 -1.17
CA ALA A 16 15.55 -16.14 -0.18
C ALA A 16 16.62 -17.25 -0.29
N GLY A 17 17.04 -17.60 -1.51
CA GLY A 17 18.16 -18.51 -1.75
C GLY A 17 19.51 -17.95 -1.26
N MET A 18 19.74 -16.63 -1.39
CA MET A 18 20.95 -15.96 -0.91
C MET A 18 20.95 -15.78 0.61
N ALA A 19 19.79 -15.57 1.24
CA ALA A 19 19.63 -15.61 2.69
C ALA A 19 19.87 -17.02 3.25
N GLY A 20 19.40 -18.07 2.58
CA GLY A 20 19.72 -19.46 2.92
C GLY A 20 21.20 -19.80 2.74
N ALA A 21 21.84 -19.28 1.68
CA ALA A 21 23.28 -19.43 1.45
C ALA A 21 24.12 -18.71 2.53
N LEU A 22 23.68 -17.53 3.00
CA LEU A 22 24.32 -16.80 4.11
C LEU A 22 24.24 -17.56 5.44
N VAL A 23 23.13 -18.25 5.72
CA VAL A 23 23.00 -19.13 6.90
C VAL A 23 23.89 -20.36 6.78
N GLY A 24 24.00 -20.97 5.59
CA GLY A 24 24.92 -22.07 5.32
C GLY A 24 26.40 -21.68 5.48
N VAL A 25 26.77 -20.49 5.02
CA VAL A 25 28.12 -19.92 5.22
C VAL A 25 28.38 -19.60 6.71
N GLY A 26 27.39 -19.07 7.44
CA GLY A 26 27.49 -18.82 8.87
C GLY A 26 27.70 -20.10 9.70
N LEU A 27 27.05 -21.20 9.32
CA LEU A 27 27.22 -22.51 9.95
C LEU A 27 28.58 -23.17 9.63
N HIS A 28 29.11 -22.93 8.43
CA HIS A 28 30.44 -23.41 8.02
C HIS A 28 31.56 -22.66 8.76
N VAL A 29 31.43 -21.33 8.93
CA VAL A 29 32.38 -20.51 9.70
C VAL A 29 32.35 -20.84 11.20
N ALA A 30 31.21 -21.32 11.72
CA ALA A 30 31.07 -21.77 13.11
C ALA A 30 31.70 -23.16 13.41
N GLY A 31 32.20 -23.88 12.39
CA GLY A 31 32.97 -25.11 12.55
C GLY A 31 32.18 -26.36 12.99
N VAL A 32 30.85 -26.34 12.90
CA VAL A 32 29.97 -27.36 13.51
C VAL A 32 29.78 -28.61 12.64
N ILE A 33 30.04 -28.55 11.33
CA ILE A 33 29.72 -29.64 10.39
C ILE A 33 30.84 -29.76 9.35
N GLY A 34 31.54 -30.91 9.31
CA GLY A 34 32.54 -31.25 8.29
C GLY A 34 31.92 -31.49 6.90
N ASP A 35 32.49 -32.40 6.10
CA ASP A 35 32.21 -32.64 4.66
C ASP A 35 30.75 -32.96 4.24
N VAL A 36 29.82 -33.09 5.18
CA VAL A 36 28.40 -33.41 4.93
C VAL A 36 27.50 -32.19 4.69
N TRP A 37 28.06 -30.97 4.70
CA TRP A 37 27.34 -29.72 4.47
C TRP A 37 26.50 -29.66 3.17
N PRO A 38 26.85 -30.31 2.04
CA PRO A 38 26.03 -30.25 0.82
C PRO A 38 24.69 -30.99 0.97
N VAL A 39 24.66 -32.07 1.76
CA VAL A 39 23.46 -32.86 2.03
C VAL A 39 22.51 -32.12 2.96
N VAL A 40 23.06 -31.41 3.94
CA VAL A 40 22.29 -30.54 4.86
C VAL A 40 21.71 -29.35 4.09
N ALA A 41 22.49 -28.73 3.20
CA ALA A 41 22.03 -27.64 2.35
C ALA A 41 20.92 -28.11 1.38
N ALA A 42 21.06 -29.29 0.77
CA ALA A 42 20.04 -29.88 -0.08
C ALA A 42 18.76 -30.26 0.70
N GLY A 43 18.90 -30.75 1.94
CA GLY A 43 17.79 -31.03 2.84
C GLY A 43 17.03 -29.77 3.26
N LEU A 44 17.74 -28.71 3.67
CA LEU A 44 17.13 -27.42 3.99
C LEU A 44 16.50 -26.75 2.77
N TYR A 45 17.12 -26.88 1.59
CA TYR A 45 16.53 -26.41 0.34
C TYR A 45 15.25 -27.18 0.00
N GLY A 46 15.23 -28.49 0.22
CA GLY A 46 14.05 -29.34 0.06
C GLY A 46 12.92 -28.99 1.03
N VAL A 47 13.23 -28.77 2.32
CA VAL A 47 12.25 -28.34 3.33
C VAL A 47 11.75 -26.92 3.04
N GLY A 48 12.63 -26.00 2.63
CA GLY A 48 12.24 -24.64 2.22
C GLY A 48 11.39 -24.63 0.95
N ALA A 49 11.61 -25.57 0.03
CA ALA A 49 10.80 -25.74 -1.17
C ALA A 49 9.43 -26.39 -0.88
N LEU A 50 9.33 -27.23 0.15
CA LEU A 50 8.06 -27.81 0.63
C LEU A 50 7.26 -26.88 1.56
N VAL A 51 7.92 -25.97 2.28
CA VAL A 51 7.29 -25.00 3.20
C VAL A 51 6.96 -23.67 2.51
N GLY A 52 7.55 -23.39 1.35
CA GLY A 52 7.15 -22.26 0.51
C GLY A 52 5.72 -22.46 -0.01
N PRO A 53 4.80 -21.50 0.15
CA PRO A 53 3.42 -21.66 -0.29
C PRO A 53 3.40 -21.95 -1.79
N SER A 54 2.81 -23.10 -2.11
CA SER A 54 2.63 -23.58 -3.47
C SER A 54 1.66 -22.66 -4.22
N ASP A 55 1.97 -22.48 -5.50
CA ASP A 55 1.22 -21.80 -6.56
C ASP A 55 -0.30 -21.65 -6.31
N PRO A 56 -0.88 -20.44 -6.26
CA PRO A 56 -2.33 -20.33 -6.27
C PRO A 56 -2.82 -20.18 -7.71
N ARG A 57 -3.11 -21.32 -8.34
CA ARG A 57 -4.34 -21.43 -9.16
C ARG A 57 -5.49 -21.78 -8.22
N THR A 58 -5.90 -20.88 -7.35
CA THR A 58 -7.09 -21.01 -6.50
C THR A 58 -7.40 -19.63 -5.96
N GLU A 59 -8.52 -19.05 -6.40
CA GLU A 59 -9.19 -17.80 -5.98
C GLU A 59 -8.33 -16.57 -5.64
N PRO A 60 -8.69 -15.35 -6.12
CA PRO A 60 -7.89 -14.17 -5.80
C PRO A 60 -7.94 -13.94 -4.29
N GLU A 61 -6.81 -14.12 -3.60
CA GLU A 61 -6.65 -13.62 -2.23
C GLU A 61 -7.08 -12.14 -2.22
N PRO A 62 -7.87 -11.71 -1.23
CA PRO A 62 -8.34 -10.34 -1.15
C PRO A 62 -7.14 -9.41 -1.19
N ARG A 63 -7.11 -8.52 -2.19
CA ARG A 63 -5.99 -7.59 -2.35
C ARG A 63 -5.97 -6.67 -1.13
N LEU A 64 -4.80 -6.23 -0.70
CA LEU A 64 -4.67 -5.31 0.44
C LEU A 64 -5.50 -4.03 0.21
N THR A 65 -5.63 -3.59 -1.04
CA THR A 65 -6.52 -2.50 -1.49
C THR A 65 -8.01 -2.78 -1.21
N ASP A 66 -8.47 -4.03 -1.36
CA ASP A 66 -9.85 -4.42 -1.05
C ASP A 66 -10.13 -4.33 0.45
N SER A 67 -9.18 -4.78 1.29
CA SER A 67 -9.29 -4.65 2.75
C SER A 67 -9.36 -3.18 3.19
N LEU A 68 -8.54 -2.32 2.58
CA LEU A 68 -8.51 -0.89 2.86
C LEU A 68 -9.79 -0.19 2.39
N ARG A 69 -10.36 -0.62 1.27
CA ARG A 69 -11.66 -0.12 0.78
C ARG A 69 -12.80 -0.49 1.72
N ALA A 70 -12.76 -1.70 2.29
CA ALA A 70 -13.71 -2.12 3.31
C ALA A 70 -13.55 -1.29 4.59
N ASP A 71 -12.31 -1.07 5.06
CA ASP A 71 -12.00 -0.25 6.23
C ASP A 71 -12.48 1.20 6.06
N ALA A 72 -12.20 1.82 4.92
CA ALA A 72 -12.69 3.15 4.58
C ALA A 72 -14.22 3.23 4.59
N THR A 73 -14.89 2.16 4.15
CA THR A 73 -16.36 2.07 4.16
C THR A 73 -16.94 1.85 5.55
N ALA A 74 -16.27 1.08 6.40
CA ALA A 74 -16.63 0.95 7.80
C ALA A 74 -16.46 2.28 8.54
N LEU A 75 -15.35 3.00 8.29
CA LEU A 75 -15.06 4.28 8.90
C LEU A 75 -16.05 5.37 8.47
N LEU A 76 -16.40 5.42 7.18
CA LEU A 76 -17.42 6.34 6.69
C LEU A 76 -18.78 6.11 7.37
N ARG A 77 -19.22 4.86 7.45
CA ARG A 77 -20.47 4.51 8.14
C ARG A 77 -20.43 4.90 9.62
N ARG A 78 -19.29 4.69 10.28
CA ARG A 78 -19.07 5.08 11.68
C ARG A 78 -19.18 6.59 11.86
N ALA A 79 -18.56 7.38 10.99
CA ALA A 79 -18.59 8.83 11.04
C ALA A 79 -20.01 9.37 10.77
N GLN A 80 -20.70 8.84 9.77
CA GLN A 80 -22.09 9.20 9.46
C GLN A 80 -23.06 8.85 10.59
N GLY A 81 -22.91 7.65 11.20
CA GLY A 81 -23.71 7.25 12.35
C GLY A 81 -23.50 8.12 13.59
N ARG A 82 -22.39 8.88 13.64
CA ARG A 82 -22.08 9.84 14.71
C ARG A 82 -22.10 11.29 14.25
N ALA A 83 -22.67 11.59 13.08
CA ALA A 83 -22.65 12.94 12.51
C ALA A 83 -23.24 13.99 13.46
N GLY A 84 -24.29 13.65 14.23
CA GLY A 84 -24.89 14.55 15.21
C GLY A 84 -24.03 14.84 16.45
N ALA A 85 -22.99 14.04 16.69
CA ALA A 85 -22.01 14.28 17.76
C ALA A 85 -20.75 14.97 17.24
N LEU A 86 -20.59 15.12 15.92
CA LEU A 86 -19.44 15.76 15.29
C LEU A 86 -19.72 17.25 15.05
N PRO A 87 -18.67 18.10 14.98
CA PRO A 87 -18.85 19.49 14.58
C PRO A 87 -19.45 19.59 13.18
N GLU A 88 -20.17 20.68 12.94
CA GLU A 88 -20.68 20.99 11.62
C GLU A 88 -19.53 21.00 10.58
N GLY A 89 -19.77 20.33 9.46
CA GLY A 89 -18.80 20.14 8.36
C GLY A 89 -17.88 18.91 8.50
N ALA A 90 -17.61 18.42 9.72
CA ALA A 90 -16.60 17.38 9.93
C ALA A 90 -16.95 16.05 9.24
N ALA A 91 -18.23 15.64 9.27
CA ALA A 91 -18.67 14.42 8.58
C ALA A 91 -18.51 14.53 7.05
N THR A 92 -18.71 15.72 6.49
CA THR A 92 -18.50 16.01 5.07
C THR A 92 -17.02 15.94 4.71
N ASP A 93 -16.15 16.52 5.54
CA ASP A 93 -14.70 16.47 5.33
C ASP A 93 -14.15 15.04 5.40
N VAL A 94 -14.60 14.25 6.38
CA VAL A 94 -14.28 12.81 6.46
C VAL A 94 -14.72 12.06 5.20
N THR A 95 -15.92 12.36 4.70
CA THR A 95 -16.42 11.75 3.45
C THR A 95 -15.51 12.09 2.27
N ARG A 96 -15.14 13.37 2.12
CA ARG A 96 -14.23 13.84 1.07
C ARG A 96 -12.88 13.12 1.12
N ILE A 97 -12.29 13.01 2.31
CA ILE A 97 -11.00 12.34 2.51
C ILE A 97 -11.11 10.86 2.10
N LEU A 98 -12.13 10.15 2.59
CA LEU A 98 -12.29 8.72 2.31
C LEU A 98 -12.59 8.44 0.84
N ASP A 99 -13.32 9.30 0.15
CA ASP A 99 -13.54 9.19 -1.29
C ASP A 99 -12.25 9.41 -2.09
N ALA A 100 -11.42 10.38 -1.68
CA ALA A 100 -10.11 10.58 -2.28
C ALA A 100 -9.17 9.39 -2.05
N VAL A 101 -9.17 8.78 -0.86
CA VAL A 101 -8.41 7.54 -0.61
C VAL A 101 -8.92 6.39 -1.49
N ARG A 102 -10.24 6.19 -1.62
CA ARG A 102 -10.81 5.15 -2.50
C ARG A 102 -10.38 5.35 -3.95
N LEU A 103 -10.34 6.59 -4.41
CA LEU A 103 -9.84 6.93 -5.74
C LEU A 103 -8.37 6.54 -5.90
N VAL A 104 -7.51 6.85 -4.92
CA VAL A 104 -6.10 6.42 -4.93
C VAL A 104 -5.99 4.90 -4.97
N LEU A 105 -6.73 4.18 -4.14
CA LEU A 105 -6.72 2.71 -4.13
C LEU A 105 -7.15 2.13 -5.48
N ALA A 106 -8.18 2.69 -6.11
CA ALA A 106 -8.62 2.26 -7.44
C ALA A 106 -7.55 2.51 -8.52
N ARG A 107 -6.82 3.63 -8.45
CA ARG A 107 -5.71 3.90 -9.37
C ARG A 107 -4.50 3.00 -9.10
N LEU A 108 -4.19 2.73 -7.83
CA LEU A 108 -3.11 1.79 -7.46
C LEU A 108 -3.40 0.37 -7.96
N ASP A 109 -4.66 -0.08 -7.91
CA ASP A 109 -5.07 -1.38 -8.47
C ASP A 109 -4.81 -1.46 -9.99
N GLN A 110 -4.99 -0.35 -10.72
CA GLN A 110 -4.72 -0.27 -12.16
C GLN A 110 -3.22 -0.19 -12.48
N VAL A 111 -2.45 0.50 -11.65
CA VAL A 111 -1.01 0.72 -11.83
C VAL A 111 -0.19 -0.52 -11.45
N ALA A 112 -0.66 -1.36 -10.52
CA ALA A 112 0.00 -2.60 -10.10
C ALA A 112 0.25 -3.59 -11.25
N ASP A 113 -0.49 -3.45 -12.36
CA ASP A 113 -0.32 -4.25 -13.58
C ASP A 113 0.85 -3.76 -14.48
N GLN A 114 1.47 -2.61 -14.17
CA GLN A 114 2.57 -2.02 -14.95
C GLN A 114 3.94 -2.17 -14.23
N GLU A 115 4.95 -2.68 -14.96
CA GLU A 115 6.27 -3.07 -14.42
C GLU A 115 7.05 -1.91 -13.77
N THR A 116 6.88 -0.67 -14.26
CA THR A 116 7.67 0.51 -13.84
C THR A 116 7.23 1.11 -12.51
N ASP A 117 5.95 1.02 -12.15
CA ASP A 117 5.39 1.64 -10.93
C ASP A 117 5.31 0.70 -9.72
N ARG A 118 5.76 -0.55 -9.89
CA ARG A 118 5.72 -1.58 -8.84
C ARG A 118 6.57 -1.25 -7.61
N ILE A 119 7.52 -0.33 -7.75
CA ILE A 119 8.45 0.08 -6.69
C ILE A 119 7.79 1.10 -5.75
N ALA A 120 7.04 2.08 -6.27
CA ALA A 120 6.41 3.15 -5.47
C ALA A 120 4.98 2.81 -4.99
N ALA A 121 4.32 1.83 -5.61
CA ALA A 121 2.99 1.35 -5.21
C ALA A 121 2.87 0.91 -3.72
N PRO A 122 3.85 0.23 -3.10
CA PRO A 122 3.76 -0.22 -1.70
C PRO A 122 3.76 0.96 -0.72
N GLU A 123 4.57 1.97 -0.97
CA GLU A 123 4.72 3.17 -0.13
C GLU A 123 3.40 3.97 -0.13
N ARG A 124 2.85 4.22 -1.32
CA ARG A 124 1.57 4.91 -1.49
C ARG A 124 0.40 4.16 -0.87
N LEU A 125 0.46 2.83 -0.87
CA LEU A 125 -0.53 1.97 -0.22
C LEU A 125 -0.39 2.03 1.31
N ALA A 126 0.84 2.10 1.83
CA ALA A 126 1.10 2.29 3.25
C ALA A 126 0.59 3.65 3.74
N ASP A 127 0.82 4.72 2.98
CA ASP A 127 0.27 6.05 3.28
C ASP A 127 -1.27 6.05 3.32
N ALA A 128 -1.91 5.43 2.34
CA ALA A 128 -3.37 5.28 2.33
C ALA A 128 -3.87 4.46 3.54
N ALA A 129 -3.11 3.43 3.94
CA ALA A 129 -3.42 2.61 5.10
C ALA A 129 -3.29 3.37 6.42
N GLU A 130 -2.24 4.18 6.55
CA GLU A 130 -2.02 5.06 7.70
C GLU A 130 -3.18 6.05 7.86
N ILE A 131 -3.59 6.70 6.77
CA ILE A 131 -4.72 7.64 6.79
C ILE A 131 -6.01 6.97 7.27
N VAL A 132 -6.35 5.80 6.72
CA VAL A 132 -7.62 5.11 7.00
C VAL A 132 -7.64 4.42 8.35
N ARG A 133 -6.53 3.83 8.78
CA ARG A 133 -6.47 2.99 9.98
C ARG A 133 -5.96 3.72 11.22
N VAL A 134 -5.22 4.81 11.05
CA VAL A 134 -4.56 5.52 12.15
C VAL A 134 -5.03 6.96 12.23
N ASP A 135 -4.75 7.80 11.23
CA ASP A 135 -4.91 9.25 11.34
C ASP A 135 -6.39 9.64 11.54
N LEU A 136 -7.27 9.23 10.62
CA LEU A 136 -8.69 9.57 10.69
C LEU A 136 -9.36 8.99 11.95
N PRO A 137 -9.21 7.68 12.28
CA PRO A 137 -9.78 7.14 13.51
C PRO A 137 -9.28 7.87 14.75
N ALA A 138 -7.99 8.21 14.84
CA ALA A 138 -7.42 8.89 16.01
C ALA A 138 -8.01 10.29 16.22
N CYS A 139 -8.16 11.08 15.15
CA CYS A 139 -8.80 12.39 15.20
C CYS A 139 -10.25 12.29 15.70
N LEU A 140 -11.02 11.37 15.11
CA LEU A 140 -12.42 11.17 15.47
C LEU A 140 -12.58 10.66 16.91
N ASP A 141 -11.76 9.69 17.32
CA ASP A 141 -11.84 9.07 18.64
C ASP A 141 -11.39 10.03 19.74
N THR A 142 -10.41 10.89 19.45
CA THR A 142 -9.98 11.95 20.37
C THR A 142 -11.10 12.97 20.58
N TYR A 143 -11.77 13.40 19.51
CA TYR A 143 -12.88 14.35 19.64
C TYR A 143 -14.12 13.72 20.30
N LEU A 144 -14.48 12.49 19.91
CA LEU A 144 -15.65 11.79 20.46
C LEU A 144 -15.43 11.28 21.89
N GLY A 145 -14.17 11.04 22.29
CA GLY A 145 -13.78 10.61 23.62
C GLY A 145 -13.61 11.75 24.62
N ARG A 146 -13.84 13.01 24.22
CA ARG A 146 -13.74 14.17 25.12
C ARG A 146 -14.72 14.05 26.30
N SER A 147 -14.33 14.58 27.44
CA SER A 147 -15.24 14.70 28.58
C SER A 147 -16.40 15.66 28.25
N PRO A 148 -17.65 15.38 28.69
CA PRO A 148 -18.76 16.32 28.57
C PRO A 148 -18.50 17.67 29.25
N SER A 149 -17.59 17.72 30.23
CA SER A 149 -17.18 18.94 30.94
C SER A 149 -16.13 19.76 30.20
N SER A 150 -15.55 19.24 29.10
CA SER A 150 -14.54 19.94 28.31
C SER A 150 -15.19 20.95 27.35
N PRO A 151 -14.59 22.15 27.15
CA PRO A 151 -15.08 23.13 26.20
C PRO A 151 -15.18 22.56 24.78
N GLU A 152 -16.35 22.70 24.14
CA GLU A 152 -16.63 22.13 22.82
C GLU A 152 -15.97 22.90 21.68
N GLU A 153 -16.03 24.23 21.69
CA GLU A 153 -15.52 25.06 20.59
C GLU A 153 -14.02 24.90 20.32
N PRO A 154 -13.12 24.86 21.33
CA PRO A 154 -11.70 24.59 21.09
C PRO A 154 -11.46 23.20 20.50
N ALA A 155 -12.17 22.18 21.00
CA ALA A 155 -12.05 20.81 20.50
C ALA A 155 -12.55 20.69 19.05
N ALA A 156 -13.65 21.36 18.71
CA ALA A 156 -14.19 21.39 17.36
C ALA A 156 -13.25 22.09 16.38
N ARG A 157 -12.61 23.17 16.81
CA ARG A 157 -11.59 23.89 16.02
C ARG A 157 -10.38 23.02 15.76
N GLU A 158 -9.88 22.34 16.79
CA GLU A 158 -8.75 21.43 16.68
C GLU A 158 -9.05 20.27 15.71
N LEU A 159 -10.22 19.62 15.84
CA LEU A 159 -10.61 18.56 14.91
C LEU A 159 -10.63 19.05 13.46
N ARG A 160 -11.17 20.24 13.19
CA ARG A 160 -11.19 20.81 11.84
C ARG A 160 -9.77 21.04 11.30
N THR A 161 -8.86 21.54 12.13
CA THR A 161 -7.44 21.70 11.76
C THR A 161 -6.82 20.35 11.40
N GLN A 162 -7.04 19.32 12.23
CA GLN A 162 -6.52 17.98 11.98
C GLN A 162 -7.08 17.37 10.69
N LEU A 163 -8.39 17.49 10.46
CA LEU A 163 -9.03 17.01 9.23
C LEU A 163 -8.49 17.75 7.99
N ALA A 164 -8.21 19.05 8.09
CA ALA A 164 -7.59 19.80 7.00
C ALA A 164 -6.19 19.29 6.67
N LEU A 165 -5.37 18.94 7.67
CA LEU A 165 -4.04 18.35 7.47
C LEU A 165 -4.11 16.97 6.80
N VAL A 166 -5.08 16.14 7.21
CA VAL A 166 -5.29 14.81 6.59
C VAL A 166 -5.81 14.96 5.15
N ALA A 167 -6.68 15.93 4.89
CA ALA A 167 -7.16 16.23 3.54
C ALA A 167 -6.02 16.63 2.61
N ASP A 168 -5.16 17.55 3.06
CA ASP A 168 -3.96 17.99 2.32
C ASP A 168 -2.97 16.84 2.06
N ARG A 169 -2.74 15.94 3.04
CA ARG A 169 -1.96 14.71 2.84
C ARG A 169 -2.59 13.80 1.77
N THR A 170 -3.91 13.66 1.78
CA THR A 170 -4.65 12.82 0.83
C THR A 170 -4.62 13.41 -0.58
N GLU A 171 -4.73 14.73 -0.73
CA GLU A 171 -4.62 15.42 -2.03
C GLU A 171 -3.23 15.27 -2.65
N ARG A 172 -2.17 15.33 -1.84
CA ARG A 172 -0.82 14.98 -2.30
C ARG A 172 -0.76 13.54 -2.82
N LEU A 173 -1.39 12.60 -2.11
CA LEU A 173 -1.43 11.20 -2.52
C LEU A 173 -2.17 11.02 -3.86
N VAL A 174 -3.28 11.72 -4.06
CA VAL A 174 -4.02 11.76 -5.33
C VAL A 174 -3.15 12.29 -6.48
N THR A 175 -2.33 13.30 -6.22
CA THR A 175 -1.42 13.89 -7.23
C THR A 175 -0.28 12.94 -7.58
N GLN A 176 0.23 12.19 -6.62
CA GLN A 176 1.29 11.21 -6.81
C GLN A 176 0.83 9.94 -7.54
N VAL A 177 -0.48 9.69 -7.60
CA VAL A 177 -1.08 8.58 -8.36
C VAL A 177 -2.00 9.15 -9.44
N PRO A 178 -1.45 9.60 -10.59
CA PRO A 178 -2.25 10.08 -11.71
C PRO A 178 -3.15 8.99 -12.27
N ASP A 179 -4.22 9.41 -12.95
CA ASP A 179 -5.08 8.49 -13.67
C ASP A 179 -4.35 7.93 -14.90
N VAL A 180 -4.23 6.60 -14.96
CA VAL A 180 -3.54 5.89 -16.05
C VAL A 180 -4.17 6.20 -17.41
N HIS A 181 -5.49 6.43 -17.46
CA HIS A 181 -6.18 6.77 -18.70
C HIS A 181 -5.81 8.16 -19.21
N VAL A 182 -5.66 9.14 -18.30
CA VAL A 182 -5.21 10.49 -18.65
C VAL A 182 -3.77 10.43 -19.16
N GLN A 183 -2.90 9.70 -18.46
CA GLN A 183 -1.51 9.55 -18.87
C GLN A 183 -1.38 8.94 -20.27
N ARG A 184 -2.15 7.88 -20.56
CA ARG A 184 -2.15 7.23 -21.88
C ARG A 184 -2.67 8.15 -22.98
N ALA A 185 -3.70 8.96 -22.72
CA ALA A 185 -4.22 9.92 -23.69
C ALA A 185 -3.21 11.03 -24.00
N GLU A 186 -2.50 11.52 -22.98
CA GLU A 186 -1.41 12.48 -23.15
C GLU A 186 -0.26 11.91 -23.98
N ASP A 187 0.16 10.68 -23.68
CA ASP A 187 1.26 10.03 -24.38
C ASP A 187 0.91 9.76 -25.85
N LEU A 188 -0.32 9.31 -26.13
CA LEU A 188 -0.84 9.19 -27.49
C LEU A 188 -0.83 10.54 -28.22
N THR A 189 -1.22 11.62 -27.54
CA THR A 189 -1.22 12.98 -28.10
C THR A 189 0.20 13.46 -28.38
N ARG A 190 1.15 13.23 -27.46
CA ARG A 190 2.59 13.55 -27.65
C ARG A 190 3.17 12.77 -28.83
N GLU A 191 2.84 11.50 -28.96
CA GLU A 191 3.31 10.65 -30.05
C GLU A 191 2.73 11.08 -31.40
N MET A 192 1.42 11.39 -31.47
CA MET A 192 0.81 11.95 -32.67
C MET A 192 1.47 13.25 -33.12
N ARG A 193 1.79 14.14 -32.16
CA ARG A 193 2.52 15.39 -32.43
C ARG A 193 3.92 15.12 -32.97
N ARG A 194 4.69 14.23 -32.31
CA ARG A 194 6.04 13.85 -32.76
C ARG A 194 6.05 13.26 -34.16
N ARG A 195 5.06 12.43 -34.52
CA ARG A 195 4.93 11.87 -35.88
C ARG A 195 4.64 12.95 -36.92
N ARG A 196 3.87 13.97 -36.55
CA ARG A 196 3.52 15.08 -37.45
C ARG A 196 4.68 16.05 -37.68
N GLU A 197 5.62 16.12 -36.74
CA GLU A 197 6.82 16.98 -36.78
C GLU A 197 8.04 16.31 -37.43
N ARG A 198 7.96 15.00 -37.76
CA ARG A 198 9.00 14.31 -38.53
C ARG A 198 8.72 14.46 -40.03
N PRO A 199 9.59 15.15 -40.80
CA PRO A 199 9.45 15.33 -42.25
C PRO A 199 9.63 14.02 -43.03
#